data_AF-A0A7J5EYQ1-F1
#
_entry.id   AF-A0A7J5EYQ1-F1
#
_cell.length_a   1.000
_cell.length_b   1.000
_cell.length_c   1.000
_cell.angle_alpha   90.00
_cell.angle_beta   90.00
_cell.angle_gamma   90.00
#
_symmetry.space_group_name_H-M   'P 1'
#
loop_
_entity.id
_entity.type
_entity.pdbx_description
1 polymer ?
#
loop_
_entity_poly.entity_id
_entity_poly.type
_entity_poly.pdbx_seq_one_letter_code
_entity_poly.pdbx_strand_id
1 'polypeptide(L)'
;MALEQYRLWKRNNADVGCVFARYMAAKPTEFGQRAEVVTGTDPAAVANAIAARVTAFVDEPQVVAGALVLEDVADLPSIVSVALALATHSHWRVTRTIIRGTPAGDAVAFNIVRDIPMQSSMCPSEALVLGPFPEFPKTRQAPVTALEIFVGAPPTHKHSGVPTTKVHLADVPIELPAASVFNNMWASSVAARLQSLGGVEDARAKARVAFAIPMALATSLGCVP
;
A
#
# COMPACT_ATOMS: atom_id res chain seq x y z
N MET A 1 -15.99 10.06 8.53
CA MET A 1 -16.34 8.69 9.04
C MET A 1 -15.46 7.61 8.38
N ALA A 2 -14.85 7.91 7.24
CA ALA A 2 -14.03 6.98 6.45
C ALA A 2 -12.86 6.35 7.22
N LEU A 3 -12.19 7.08 8.11
CA LEU A 3 -11.06 6.56 8.87
C LEU A 3 -11.43 5.38 9.79
N GLU A 4 -12.59 5.44 10.43
CA GLU A 4 -13.03 4.34 11.30
C GLU A 4 -13.45 3.13 10.46
N GLN A 5 -14.13 3.34 9.33
CA GLN A 5 -14.46 2.26 8.40
C GLN A 5 -13.20 1.56 7.87
N TYR A 6 -12.18 2.34 7.48
CA TYR A 6 -10.88 1.82 7.07
C TYR A 6 -10.23 0.97 8.18
N ARG A 7 -10.18 1.49 9.42
CA ARG A 7 -9.60 0.79 10.56
C ARG A 7 -10.33 -0.51 10.88
N LEU A 8 -11.67 -0.47 10.92
CA LEU A 8 -12.50 -1.65 11.16
C LEU A 8 -12.28 -2.71 10.06
N TRP A 9 -12.30 -2.29 8.79
CA TRP A 9 -12.02 -3.19 7.66
C TRP A 9 -10.64 -3.83 7.80
N LYS A 10 -9.60 -3.04 8.10
CA LYS A 10 -8.22 -3.56 8.16
C LYS A 10 -7.99 -4.56 9.29
N ARG A 11 -8.70 -4.41 10.41
CA ARG A 11 -8.67 -5.38 11.53
C ARG A 11 -9.44 -6.66 11.20
N ASN A 12 -10.63 -6.51 10.61
CA ASN A 12 -11.64 -7.56 10.58
C ASN A 12 -11.73 -8.32 9.25
N ASN A 13 -11.28 -7.75 8.14
CA ASN A 13 -11.43 -8.38 6.84
C ASN A 13 -10.46 -9.56 6.68
N ALA A 14 -11.01 -10.76 6.49
CA ALA A 14 -10.25 -11.98 6.24
C ALA A 14 -9.50 -11.95 4.89
N ASP A 15 -9.98 -11.17 3.92
CA ASP A 15 -9.36 -11.01 2.60
C ASP A 15 -8.14 -10.08 2.62
N VAL A 16 -7.86 -9.37 3.73
CA VAL A 16 -6.53 -8.78 3.96
C VAL A 16 -5.57 -9.95 4.08
N GLY A 17 -4.99 -10.36 2.94
CA GLY A 17 -4.34 -11.66 2.72
C GLY A 17 -3.08 -11.94 3.53
N CYS A 18 -2.82 -11.14 4.56
CA CYS A 18 -1.74 -11.33 5.51
C CYS A 18 -2.30 -11.19 6.93
N VAL A 19 -2.38 -12.30 7.67
CA VAL A 19 -2.78 -12.32 9.10
C VAL A 19 -1.93 -11.36 9.93
N PHE A 20 -0.68 -11.15 9.52
CA PHE A 20 0.23 -10.18 10.10
C PHE A 20 -0.25 -8.73 9.95
N ALA A 21 -0.66 -8.35 8.75
CA ALA A 21 -1.16 -7.00 8.49
C ALA A 21 -2.41 -6.70 9.34
N ARG A 22 -3.26 -7.71 9.55
CA ARG A 22 -4.40 -7.65 10.46
C ARG A 22 -3.98 -7.51 11.92
N TYR A 23 -3.00 -8.30 12.38
CA TYR A 23 -2.46 -8.21 13.74
C TYR A 23 -1.84 -6.84 14.02
N MET A 24 -1.02 -6.32 13.10
CA MET A 24 -0.46 -4.97 13.24
C MET A 24 -1.55 -3.89 13.27
N ALA A 25 -2.58 -4.02 12.43
CA ALA A 25 -3.71 -3.10 12.40
C ALA A 25 -4.57 -3.12 13.69
N ALA A 26 -4.54 -4.22 14.45
CA ALA A 26 -5.16 -4.31 15.76
C ALA A 26 -4.33 -3.60 16.85
N LYS A 27 -3.03 -3.35 16.60
CA LYS A 27 -2.10 -2.75 17.54
C LYS A 27 -1.29 -1.59 16.92
N PRO A 28 -1.96 -0.55 16.39
CA PRO A 28 -1.30 0.46 15.58
C PRO A 28 -0.17 1.19 16.32
N THR A 29 -0.34 1.51 17.60
CA THR A 29 0.69 2.18 18.41
C THR A 29 1.93 1.31 18.64
N GLU A 30 1.77 0.00 18.86
CA GLU A 30 2.88 -0.95 19.05
C GLU A 30 3.77 -1.02 17.81
N PHE A 31 3.16 -0.89 16.63
CA PHE A 31 3.85 -1.01 15.34
C PHE A 31 4.07 0.32 14.62
N GLY A 32 3.94 1.45 15.32
CA GLY A 32 4.17 2.78 14.76
C GLY A 32 3.27 3.10 13.55
N GLN A 33 2.07 2.53 13.47
CA GLN A 33 1.12 2.82 12.40
C GLN A 33 0.35 4.09 12.72
N ARG A 34 0.42 5.06 11.81
CA ARG A 34 -0.38 6.29 11.87
C ARG A 34 -1.34 6.34 10.71
N ALA A 35 -2.60 6.66 11.00
CA ALA A 35 -3.64 6.78 9.99
C ALA A 35 -4.36 8.13 10.11
N GLU A 36 -4.43 8.87 9.00
CA GLU A 36 -5.00 10.20 8.91
C GLU A 36 -5.92 10.33 7.71
N VAL A 37 -6.79 11.35 7.73
CA VAL A 37 -7.69 11.67 6.62
C VAL A 37 -7.08 12.79 5.78
N VAL A 38 -7.14 12.64 4.48
CA VAL A 38 -6.92 13.69 3.48
C VAL A 38 -8.25 13.95 2.78
N THR A 39 -8.68 15.20 2.81
CA THR A 39 -9.91 15.68 2.14
C THR A 39 -9.54 16.60 0.97
N GLY A 40 -10.47 16.74 0.04
CA GLY A 40 -10.33 17.55 -1.17
C GLY A 40 -10.57 16.75 -2.45
N THR A 41 -11.14 17.43 -3.44
CA THR A 41 -11.44 16.85 -4.77
C THR A 41 -10.45 17.27 -5.85
N ASP A 42 -9.68 18.35 -5.62
CA ASP A 42 -8.62 18.77 -6.54
C ASP A 42 -7.40 17.84 -6.42
N PRO A 43 -7.01 17.13 -7.49
CA PRO A 43 -5.90 16.18 -7.44
C PRO A 43 -4.57 16.80 -7.01
N ALA A 44 -4.30 18.05 -7.39
CA ALA A 44 -3.07 18.74 -7.01
C ALA A 44 -3.03 19.07 -5.51
N ALA A 45 -4.13 19.60 -4.96
CA ALA A 45 -4.26 19.84 -3.54
C ALA A 45 -4.15 18.55 -2.71
N VAL A 46 -4.79 17.46 -3.16
CA VAL A 46 -4.72 16.14 -2.49
C VAL A 46 -3.29 15.60 -2.53
N ALA A 47 -2.62 15.64 -3.68
CA ALA A 47 -1.22 15.23 -3.81
C ALA A 47 -0.29 16.03 -2.89
N ASN A 48 -0.49 17.34 -2.80
CA ASN A 48 0.27 18.20 -1.89
C ASN A 48 0.03 17.83 -0.42
N ALA A 49 -1.22 17.57 -0.03
CA ALA A 49 -1.54 17.12 1.31
C ALA A 49 -0.90 15.75 1.63
N ILE A 50 -0.93 14.80 0.70
CA ILE A 50 -0.25 13.51 0.84
C ILE A 50 1.26 13.70 1.04
N ALA A 51 1.90 14.48 0.16
CA ALA A 51 3.33 14.71 0.22
C ALA A 51 3.75 15.38 1.54
N ALA A 52 2.98 16.36 2.01
CA ALA A 52 3.21 17.04 3.27
C ALA A 52 3.05 16.11 4.48
N ARG A 53 1.99 15.31 4.54
CA ARG A 53 1.75 14.35 5.64
C ARG A 53 2.83 13.26 5.69
N VAL A 54 3.20 12.69 4.54
CA VAL A 54 4.26 11.68 4.48
C VAL A 54 5.60 12.27 4.93
N THR A 55 5.89 13.52 4.57
CA THR A 55 7.11 14.19 5.04
C THR A 55 7.09 14.36 6.56
N ALA A 56 5.98 14.80 7.13
CA ALA A 56 5.82 14.89 8.58
C ALA A 56 5.99 13.51 9.27
N PHE A 57 5.49 12.43 8.68
CA PHE A 57 5.69 11.09 9.24
C PHE A 57 7.14 10.62 9.20
N VAL A 58 7.88 10.98 8.14
CA VAL A 58 9.32 10.67 8.04
C VAL A 58 10.12 11.37 9.13
N ASP A 59 9.71 12.59 9.51
CA ASP A 59 10.36 13.37 10.56
C ASP A 59 9.99 12.88 11.98
N GLU A 60 9.12 11.87 12.10
CA GLU A 60 8.63 11.32 13.36
C GLU A 60 9.13 9.89 13.60
N PRO A 61 10.17 9.68 14.44
CA PRO A 61 10.81 8.38 14.61
C PRO A 61 9.90 7.23 15.07
N GLN A 62 8.83 7.55 15.80
CA GLN A 62 7.81 6.60 16.25
C GLN A 62 6.87 6.13 15.14
N VAL A 63 6.82 6.81 13.99
CA VAL A 63 5.94 6.45 12.87
C VAL A 63 6.72 5.59 11.90
N VAL A 64 6.28 4.35 11.74
CA VAL A 64 6.89 3.34 10.87
C VAL A 64 6.12 3.19 9.57
N ALA A 65 4.79 3.31 9.63
CA ALA A 65 3.93 3.25 8.46
C ALA A 65 2.81 4.29 8.54
N GLY A 66 2.58 4.98 7.42
CA GLY A 66 1.49 5.92 7.24
C GLY A 66 0.35 5.29 6.43
N ALA A 67 -0.89 5.59 6.81
CA ALA A 67 -2.09 5.35 6.03
C ALA A 67 -2.85 6.66 5.87
N LEU A 68 -3.09 7.08 4.63
CA LEU A 68 -3.82 8.29 4.29
C LEU A 68 -5.14 7.89 3.64
N VAL A 69 -6.24 8.11 4.34
CA VAL A 69 -7.59 7.85 3.85
C VAL A 69 -8.04 9.04 3.02
N LEU A 70 -8.29 8.81 1.73
CA LEU A 70 -8.62 9.84 0.75
C LEU A 70 -10.14 9.93 0.62
N GLU A 71 -10.80 10.66 1.54
CA GLU A 71 -12.25 10.58 1.74
C GLU A 71 -13.05 11.02 0.50
N ASP A 72 -12.54 11.99 -0.26
CA ASP A 72 -13.20 12.56 -1.43
C ASP A 72 -12.71 11.97 -2.77
N VAL A 73 -11.75 11.03 -2.75
CA VAL A 73 -11.23 10.36 -3.95
C VAL A 73 -11.99 9.06 -4.19
N ALA A 74 -13.08 9.15 -4.96
CA ALA A 74 -14.08 8.09 -5.07
C ALA A 74 -14.00 7.24 -6.35
N ASP A 75 -13.17 7.61 -7.32
CA ASP A 75 -13.08 6.92 -8.62
C ASP A 75 -11.63 6.72 -9.10
N LEU A 76 -11.45 5.77 -10.03
CA LEU A 76 -10.15 5.45 -10.62
C LEU A 76 -9.51 6.64 -11.35
N PRO A 77 -10.23 7.45 -12.16
CA PRO A 77 -9.66 8.66 -12.76
C PRO A 77 -9.05 9.61 -11.73
N SER A 78 -9.73 9.86 -10.62
CA SER A 78 -9.24 10.74 -9.55
C SER A 78 -7.98 10.19 -8.90
N ILE A 79 -7.90 8.87 -8.68
CA ILE A 79 -6.68 8.21 -8.17
C ILE A 79 -5.52 8.38 -9.15
N VAL A 80 -5.77 8.21 -10.45
CA VAL A 80 -4.76 8.42 -11.49
C VAL A 80 -4.28 9.86 -11.48
N SER A 81 -5.18 10.84 -11.44
CA SER A 81 -4.82 12.26 -11.38
C SER A 81 -4.02 12.60 -10.14
N VAL A 82 -4.38 12.08 -8.97
CA VAL A 82 -3.61 12.26 -7.72
C VAL A 82 -2.22 11.62 -7.83
N ALA A 83 -2.11 10.42 -8.40
CA ALA A 83 -0.83 9.76 -8.61
C ALA A 83 0.08 10.55 -9.56
N LEU A 84 -0.46 11.06 -10.67
CA LEU A 84 0.30 11.89 -11.61
C LEU A 84 0.71 13.23 -10.99
N ALA A 85 -0.15 13.85 -10.17
CA ALA A 85 0.20 15.04 -9.42
C ALA A 85 1.28 14.76 -8.36
N LEU A 86 1.24 13.61 -7.67
CA LEU A 86 2.29 13.21 -6.75
C LEU A 86 3.66 13.11 -7.44
N ALA A 87 3.71 12.72 -8.71
CA ALA A 87 4.96 12.63 -9.47
C ALA A 87 5.67 13.98 -9.65
N THR A 88 4.98 15.11 -9.41
CA THR A 88 5.58 16.45 -9.49
C THR A 88 6.22 16.90 -8.18
N HIS A 89 6.03 16.16 -7.09
CA HIS A 89 6.64 16.46 -5.79
C HIS A 89 8.05 15.86 -5.69
N SER A 90 8.93 16.56 -4.97
CA SER A 90 10.29 16.08 -4.73
C SER A 90 10.28 14.73 -4.02
N HIS A 91 11.22 13.85 -4.41
CA HIS A 91 11.39 12.48 -3.91
C HIS A 91 10.24 11.51 -4.19
N TRP A 92 9.21 11.93 -4.91
CA TRP A 92 8.17 11.05 -5.40
C TRP A 92 8.46 10.65 -6.84
N ARG A 93 8.21 9.38 -7.17
CA ARG A 93 8.33 8.84 -8.52
C ARG A 93 7.12 8.00 -8.80
N VAL A 94 6.48 8.26 -9.94
CA VAL A 94 5.38 7.42 -10.43
C VAL A 94 5.78 6.84 -11.77
N THR A 95 5.83 5.52 -11.84
CA THR A 95 6.09 4.78 -13.07
C THR A 95 4.89 3.95 -13.45
N ARG A 96 4.76 3.67 -14.75
CA ARG A 96 3.61 2.96 -15.33
C ARG A 96 4.14 1.81 -16.16
N THR A 97 3.50 0.65 -16.05
CA THR A 97 3.86 -0.55 -16.83
C THR A 97 2.61 -1.26 -17.31
N ILE A 98 2.71 -1.89 -18.48
CA ILE A 98 1.62 -2.73 -19.00
C ILE A 98 1.69 -4.10 -18.34
N ILE A 99 0.57 -4.56 -17.81
CA ILE A 99 0.36 -5.93 -17.34
C ILE A 99 -0.62 -6.60 -18.29
N ARG A 100 -0.22 -7.74 -18.86
CA ARG A 100 -1.07 -8.53 -19.77
C ARG A 100 -1.67 -9.73 -19.08
N GLY A 101 -2.85 -10.14 -19.53
CA GLY A 101 -3.49 -11.38 -19.10
C GLY A 101 -3.89 -11.40 -17.62
N THR A 102 -4.31 -10.26 -17.06
CA THR A 102 -4.93 -10.26 -15.72
C THR A 102 -6.35 -10.82 -15.80
N PRO A 103 -6.97 -11.24 -14.68
CA PRO A 103 -8.36 -11.67 -14.67
C PRO A 103 -9.36 -10.63 -15.23
N ALA A 104 -9.00 -9.34 -15.24
CA ALA A 104 -9.79 -8.25 -15.79
C ALA A 104 -9.33 -7.79 -17.19
N GLY A 105 -8.47 -8.56 -17.86
CA GLY A 105 -7.85 -8.22 -19.15
C GLY A 105 -6.52 -7.48 -19.01
N ASP A 106 -6.09 -6.83 -20.08
CA ASP A 106 -4.86 -6.01 -20.05
C ASP A 106 -5.08 -4.75 -19.20
N ALA A 107 -4.06 -4.40 -18.43
CA ALA A 107 -4.11 -3.31 -17.47
C ALA A 107 -2.83 -2.46 -17.50
N VAL A 108 -2.94 -1.22 -17.05
CA VAL A 108 -1.78 -0.37 -16.75
C VAL A 108 -1.62 -0.32 -15.23
N ALA A 109 -0.47 -0.81 -14.76
CA ALA A 109 -0.08 -0.72 -13.36
C ALA A 109 0.67 0.55 -13.08
N PHE A 110 0.31 1.21 -11.99
CA PHE A 110 1.00 2.35 -11.43
C PHE A 110 1.87 1.88 -10.27
N ASN A 111 3.13 2.26 -10.28
CA ASN A 111 4.03 2.14 -9.15
C ASN A 111 4.31 3.54 -8.62
N ILE A 112 3.96 3.78 -7.36
CA ILE A 112 4.21 5.03 -6.64
C ILE A 112 5.32 4.76 -5.63
N VAL A 113 6.42 5.49 -5.75
CA VAL A 113 7.58 5.36 -4.87
C VAL A 113 7.87 6.70 -4.23
N ARG A 114 8.11 6.70 -2.91
CA ARG A 114 8.73 7.82 -2.18
C ARG A 114 10.11 7.40 -1.72
N ASP A 115 11.13 8.13 -2.12
CA ASP A 115 12.49 7.90 -1.63
C ASP A 115 12.61 8.48 -0.21
N ILE A 116 12.71 7.66 0.84
CA ILE A 116 12.77 8.10 2.24
C ILE A 116 14.24 8.40 2.62
N PRO A 117 14.55 9.58 3.19
CA PRO A 117 15.90 9.91 3.63
C PRO A 117 16.33 9.02 4.81
N MET A 118 17.53 8.45 4.69
CA MET A 118 18.23 7.70 5.73
C MET A 118 19.53 8.44 6.08
N GLN A 119 20.13 8.09 7.24
CA GLN A 119 21.35 8.75 7.74
C GLN A 119 22.47 8.91 6.70
N SER A 120 22.60 7.96 5.77
CA SER A 120 23.64 8.00 4.72
C SER A 120 23.16 7.63 3.32
N SER A 121 21.84 7.50 3.09
CA SER A 121 21.29 7.06 1.80
C SER A 121 19.82 7.46 1.62
N MET A 122 19.26 7.18 0.44
CA MET A 122 17.81 7.24 0.21
C MET A 122 17.29 5.82 0.06
N CYS A 123 16.20 5.49 0.74
CA CYS A 123 15.56 4.18 0.64
C CYS A 123 14.21 4.29 -0.08
N PRO A 124 14.02 3.65 -1.25
CA PRO A 124 12.74 3.70 -1.95
C PRO A 124 11.66 2.96 -1.15
N SER A 125 10.54 3.64 -0.89
CA SER A 125 9.35 3.09 -0.26
C SER A 125 8.23 3.02 -1.28
N GLU A 126 7.75 1.82 -1.58
CA GLU A 126 6.63 1.58 -2.49
C GLU A 126 5.32 1.85 -1.74
N ALA A 127 4.45 2.68 -2.30
CA ALA A 127 3.11 2.90 -1.76
C ALA A 127 2.15 1.81 -2.23
N LEU A 128 1.17 1.51 -1.40
CA LEU A 128 0.06 0.61 -1.70
C LEU A 128 -1.24 1.43 -1.72
N VAL A 129 -2.03 1.28 -2.78
CA VAL A 129 -3.35 1.92 -2.86
C VAL A 129 -4.43 0.86 -2.67
N LEU A 130 -5.40 1.20 -1.84
CA LEU A 130 -6.58 0.42 -1.50
C LEU A 130 -7.82 1.21 -1.89
N GLY A 131 -8.92 0.54 -2.17
CA GLY A 131 -10.18 1.21 -2.47
C GLY A 131 -11.32 0.28 -2.86
N PRO A 132 -12.54 0.80 -3.03
CA PRO A 132 -13.74 0.01 -3.28
C PRO A 132 -13.88 -0.41 -4.76
N PHE A 133 -12.77 -0.59 -5.45
CA PHE A 133 -12.75 -0.78 -6.90
C PHE A 133 -12.75 -2.28 -7.27
N PRO A 134 -13.70 -2.74 -8.10
CA PRO A 134 -13.71 -4.13 -8.55
C PRO A 134 -12.46 -4.51 -9.37
N GLU A 135 -11.79 -3.52 -9.96
CA GLU A 135 -10.53 -3.70 -10.70
C GLU A 135 -9.35 -4.03 -9.79
N PHE A 136 -9.45 -3.75 -8.48
CA PHE A 136 -8.41 -4.08 -7.53
C PHE A 136 -8.47 -5.57 -7.18
N PRO A 137 -7.33 -6.23 -6.92
CA PRO A 137 -7.33 -7.57 -6.37
C PRO A 137 -8.07 -7.57 -5.02
N LYS A 138 -8.72 -8.68 -4.65
CA LYS A 138 -9.52 -8.77 -3.41
C LYS A 138 -8.78 -8.31 -2.16
N THR A 139 -7.48 -8.60 -2.09
CA THR A 139 -6.60 -8.19 -0.98
C THR A 139 -6.43 -6.67 -0.83
N ARG A 140 -6.89 -5.89 -1.80
CA ARG A 140 -6.84 -4.42 -1.83
C ARG A 140 -8.21 -3.76 -1.93
N GLN A 141 -9.29 -4.55 -1.96
CA GLN A 141 -10.64 -4.04 -1.99
C GLN A 141 -11.05 -3.59 -0.58
N ALA A 142 -11.06 -2.28 -0.37
CA ALA A 142 -11.38 -1.61 0.88
C ALA A 142 -12.68 -0.81 0.75
N PRO A 143 -13.42 -0.53 1.84
CA PRO A 143 -14.65 0.26 1.76
C PRO A 143 -14.39 1.73 1.40
N VAL A 144 -13.15 2.19 1.51
CA VAL A 144 -12.72 3.57 1.25
C VAL A 144 -11.37 3.57 0.53
N THR A 145 -11.08 4.64 -0.20
CA THR A 145 -9.78 4.84 -0.84
C THR A 145 -8.72 5.18 0.20
N ALA A 146 -7.58 4.49 0.17
CA ALA A 146 -6.45 4.77 1.06
C ALA A 146 -5.11 4.56 0.36
N LEU A 147 -4.12 5.37 0.73
CA LEU A 147 -2.71 5.19 0.37
C LEU A 147 -1.92 4.80 1.61
N GLU A 148 -1.23 3.68 1.55
CA GLU A 148 -0.36 3.19 2.61
C GLU A 148 1.10 3.25 2.16
N ILE A 149 1.99 3.64 3.06
CA ILE A 149 3.41 3.72 2.75
C ILE A 149 4.26 3.55 4.00
N PHE A 150 5.39 2.87 3.85
CA PHE A 150 6.39 2.75 4.91
C PHE A 150 7.23 4.03 4.98
N VAL A 151 7.43 4.57 6.17
CA VAL A 151 8.10 5.87 6.41
C VAL A 151 9.14 5.82 7.52
N GLY A 152 9.17 4.73 8.30
CA GLY A 152 10.14 4.57 9.37
C GLY A 152 11.54 4.26 8.87
N ALA A 153 12.47 4.14 9.83
CA ALA A 153 13.77 3.54 9.56
C ALA A 153 13.56 2.07 9.16
N PRO A 154 13.97 1.66 7.94
CA PRO A 154 13.84 0.29 7.50
C PRO A 154 14.65 -0.62 8.42
N PRO A 155 14.10 -1.76 8.88
CA PRO A 155 14.91 -2.75 9.55
C PRO A 155 16.02 -3.19 8.59
N THR A 156 17.21 -3.39 9.13
CA THR A 156 18.32 -3.97 8.36
C THR A 156 17.98 -5.42 8.09
N HIS A 157 17.89 -5.81 6.81
CA HIS A 157 17.58 -7.20 6.46
C HIS A 157 18.65 -8.13 7.07
N LYS A 158 18.23 -9.05 7.95
CA LYS A 158 19.13 -9.89 8.78
C LYS A 158 20.16 -10.68 7.97
N HIS A 159 19.86 -11.01 6.71
CA HIS A 159 20.74 -11.83 5.88
C HIS A 159 21.61 -11.05 4.88
N SER A 160 21.24 -9.82 4.53
CA SER A 160 21.98 -9.04 3.52
C SER A 160 22.61 -7.75 4.06
N GLY A 161 22.23 -7.30 5.26
CA GLY A 161 22.71 -6.05 5.83
C GLY A 161 22.24 -4.80 5.07
N VAL A 162 21.39 -4.96 4.05
CA VAL A 162 20.86 -3.86 3.23
C VAL A 162 19.58 -3.33 3.89
N PRO A 163 19.47 -2.01 4.13
CA PRO A 163 18.23 -1.39 4.57
C PRO A 163 17.12 -1.64 3.55
N THR A 164 15.98 -2.16 4.00
CA THR A 164 14.83 -2.45 3.13
C THR A 164 13.53 -1.96 3.74
N THR A 165 12.73 -1.24 2.96
CA THR A 165 11.34 -0.92 3.31
C THR A 165 10.42 -2.14 3.18
N LYS A 166 10.91 -3.24 2.58
CA LYS A 166 10.25 -4.54 2.57
C LYS A 166 10.48 -5.21 3.91
N VAL A 167 9.63 -4.89 4.87
CA VAL A 167 9.58 -5.60 6.15
C VAL A 167 9.07 -7.01 5.86
N HIS A 168 9.95 -8.01 5.89
CA HIS A 168 9.53 -9.39 5.93
C HIS A 168 9.14 -9.75 7.36
N LEU A 169 8.33 -10.79 7.51
CA LEU A 169 7.87 -11.22 8.83
C LEU A 169 9.04 -11.54 9.79
N ALA A 170 10.18 -11.97 9.25
CA ALA A 170 11.40 -12.23 10.02
C ALA A 170 12.11 -10.98 10.59
N ASP A 171 11.74 -9.79 10.11
CA ASP A 171 12.40 -8.52 10.42
C ASP A 171 11.67 -7.73 11.53
N VAL A 172 10.47 -8.14 11.93
CA VAL A 172 9.72 -7.48 13.01
C VAL A 172 10.03 -8.16 14.34
N PRO A 173 10.42 -7.41 15.38
CA PRO A 173 10.65 -7.95 16.72
C PRO A 173 9.30 -8.27 17.36
N ILE A 174 8.68 -9.35 16.91
CA ILE A 174 7.48 -9.90 17.53
C ILE A 174 7.93 -11.11 18.32
N GLU A 175 7.52 -11.20 19.58
CA GLU A 175 7.44 -12.48 20.24
C GLU A 175 6.46 -13.34 19.45
N LEU A 176 7.00 -14.11 18.52
CA LEU A 176 6.21 -14.99 17.71
C LEU A 176 5.54 -15.99 18.65
N PRO A 177 4.25 -16.30 18.43
CA PRO A 177 3.63 -17.40 19.15
C PRO A 177 4.44 -18.68 18.87
N ALA A 178 4.26 -19.72 19.70
CA ALA A 178 4.97 -20.98 19.55
C ALA A 178 5.06 -21.43 18.08
N ALA A 179 6.21 -21.97 17.67
CA ALA A 179 6.53 -22.21 16.25
C ALA A 179 5.45 -22.96 15.46
N SER A 180 4.71 -23.88 16.12
CA SER A 180 3.54 -24.56 15.55
C SER A 180 2.39 -23.62 15.21
N VAL A 181 2.06 -22.68 16.11
CA VAL A 181 1.04 -21.64 15.91
C VAL A 181 1.46 -20.71 14.79
N PHE A 182 2.72 -20.28 14.78
CA PHE A 182 3.26 -19.43 13.73
C PHE A 182 3.20 -20.09 12.34
N ASN A 183 3.67 -21.34 12.22
CA ASN A 183 3.66 -22.09 10.96
C ASN A 183 2.22 -22.31 10.45
N ASN A 184 1.28 -22.58 11.36
CA ASN A 184 -0.13 -22.70 11.00
C ASN A 184 -0.69 -21.36 10.51
N MET A 185 -0.41 -20.25 11.19
CA MET A 185 -0.82 -18.90 10.75
C MET A 185 -0.24 -18.55 9.38
N TRP A 186 1.02 -18.91 9.12
CA TRP A 186 1.67 -18.68 7.83
C TRP A 186 1.04 -19.52 6.72
N ALA A 187 0.89 -20.83 6.93
CA ALA A 187 0.26 -21.74 5.97
C ALA A 187 -1.18 -21.31 5.67
N SER A 188 -1.96 -20.92 6.70
CA SER A 188 -3.30 -20.36 6.54
C SER A 188 -3.29 -19.03 5.78
N SER A 189 -2.31 -18.15 5.98
CA SER A 189 -2.19 -16.89 5.23
C SER A 189 -1.89 -17.13 3.75
N VAL A 190 -0.99 -18.06 3.44
CA VAL A 190 -0.66 -18.43 2.05
C VAL A 190 -1.87 -19.07 1.36
N ALA A 191 -2.54 -20.01 2.03
CA ALA A 191 -3.73 -20.67 1.51
C ALA A 191 -4.90 -19.69 1.31
N ALA A 192 -5.18 -18.83 2.30
CA ALA A 192 -6.21 -17.81 2.22
C ALA A 192 -5.92 -16.78 1.12
N ARG A 193 -4.65 -16.38 0.94
CA ARG A 193 -4.25 -15.50 -0.17
C ARG A 193 -4.52 -16.17 -1.52
N LEU A 194 -4.08 -17.40 -1.73
CA LEU A 194 -4.36 -18.15 -2.97
C LEU A 194 -5.86 -18.31 -3.22
N GLN A 195 -6.65 -18.59 -2.18
CA GLN A 195 -8.10 -18.69 -2.27
C GLN A 195 -8.77 -17.34 -2.58
N SER A 196 -8.31 -16.24 -1.96
CA SER A 196 -8.81 -14.89 -2.22
C SER A 196 -8.52 -14.43 -3.66
N LEU A 197 -7.42 -14.91 -4.25
CA LEU A 197 -7.04 -14.65 -5.64
C LEU A 197 -7.68 -15.63 -6.63
N GLY A 198 -8.58 -16.52 -6.20
CA GLY A 198 -9.25 -17.47 -7.08
C GLY A 198 -8.34 -18.59 -7.61
N GLY A 199 -7.24 -18.88 -6.93
CA GLY A 199 -6.30 -19.95 -7.30
C GLY A 199 -5.28 -19.59 -8.38
N VAL A 200 -5.23 -18.33 -8.85
CA VAL A 200 -4.28 -17.86 -9.88
C VAL A 200 -3.47 -16.69 -9.35
N GLU A 201 -2.18 -16.62 -9.67
CA GLU A 201 -1.35 -15.45 -9.36
C GLU A 201 -1.89 -14.20 -10.08
N ASP A 202 -2.43 -13.25 -9.33
CA ASP A 202 -2.83 -11.95 -9.87
C ASP A 202 -1.63 -10.99 -9.88
N ALA A 203 -1.12 -10.67 -11.06
CA ALA A 203 0.00 -9.75 -11.22
C ALA A 203 -0.30 -8.33 -10.70
N ARG A 204 -1.58 -7.94 -10.56
CA ARG A 204 -2.01 -6.67 -9.95
C ARG A 204 -1.76 -6.65 -8.43
N ALA A 205 -1.66 -7.82 -7.80
CA ALA A 205 -1.42 -7.96 -6.37
C ALA A 205 0.08 -7.94 -5.99
N LYS A 206 0.99 -7.77 -6.95
CA LYS A 206 2.44 -7.68 -6.70
C LYS A 206 2.78 -6.45 -5.85
N ALA A 207 3.74 -6.60 -4.93
CA ALA A 207 4.12 -5.54 -3.98
C ALA A 207 4.49 -4.20 -4.66
N ARG A 208 5.13 -4.26 -5.83
CA ARG A 208 5.56 -3.08 -6.61
C ARG A 208 4.44 -2.33 -7.34
N VAL A 209 3.25 -2.89 -7.37
CA VAL A 209 2.08 -2.25 -8.00
C VAL A 209 1.35 -1.53 -6.89
N ALA A 210 1.21 -0.21 -6.98
CA ALA A 210 0.38 0.57 -6.06
C ALA A 210 -1.10 0.31 -6.35
N PHE A 211 -1.50 0.47 -7.61
CA PHE A 211 -2.80 0.07 -8.17
C PHE A 211 -2.67 -0.22 -9.67
N ALA A 212 -3.72 -0.80 -10.27
CA ALA A 212 -3.82 -0.99 -11.70
C ALA A 212 -5.20 -0.57 -12.20
N ILE A 213 -5.26 -0.05 -13.42
CA ILE A 213 -6.50 0.33 -14.10
C ILE A 213 -6.64 -0.44 -15.43
N PRO A 214 -7.87 -0.64 -15.92
CA PRO A 214 -8.09 -1.28 -17.23
C PRO A 214 -7.41 -0.50 -18.35
N MET A 215 -6.89 -1.20 -19.36
CA MET A 215 -6.22 -0.58 -20.51
C MET A 215 -7.10 0.48 -21.20
N ALA A 216 -8.39 0.23 -21.37
CA ALA A 216 -9.32 1.18 -21.99
C ALA A 216 -9.38 2.52 -21.23
N LEU A 217 -9.44 2.45 -19.90
CA LEU A 217 -9.41 3.65 -19.06
C LEU A 217 -8.06 4.36 -19.19
N ALA A 218 -6.96 3.61 -19.13
CA ALA A 218 -5.62 4.18 -19.27
C ALA A 218 -5.41 4.92 -20.61
N THR A 219 -5.93 4.36 -21.70
CA THR A 219 -5.92 5.01 -23.02
C THR A 219 -6.73 6.31 -23.01
N SER A 220 -7.93 6.31 -22.44
CA SER A 220 -8.78 7.51 -22.37
C SER A 220 -8.16 8.65 -21.55
N LEU A 221 -7.36 8.30 -20.54
CA LEU A 221 -6.65 9.25 -19.69
C LEU A 221 -5.26 9.64 -20.24
N GLY A 222 -4.86 9.11 -21.40
CA GLY A 222 -3.55 9.39 -22.00
C GLY A 222 -2.38 8.89 -21.15
N CYS A 223 -2.57 7.83 -20.36
CA CYS A 223 -1.60 7.36 -19.37
C CYS A 223 -1.03 5.96 -19.66
N VAL A 224 -1.14 5.49 -20.91
CA VAL A 224 -0.41 4.30 -21.38
C VAL A 224 1.09 4.63 -21.45
N PRO A 225 2.00 3.74 -21.01
CA PRO A 225 3.45 3.98 -21.02
C PRO A 225 4.07 4.19 -22.40
#